data_AF-A0A1B7MK66-F1
#
_entry.id   AF-A0A1B7MK66-F1
#
_cell.length_a   1.000
_cell.length_b   1.000
_cell.length_c   1.000
_cell.angle_alpha   90.00
_cell.angle_beta   90.00
_cell.angle_gamma   90.00
#
_symmetry.space_group_name_H-M   'P 1'
#
loop_
_entity.id
_entity.type
_entity.pdbx_description
1 polymer ?
#
loop_
_entity_poly.entity_id
_entity_poly.type
_entity_poly.pdbx_seq_one_letter_code
_entity_poly.pdbx_strand_id
1 'polypeptide(L)'
;MPGITQQPLADMAEPLPPYTTLPQPEPEPPQYTLPERFTIGRNNTHHLVRPDQLKAHLQLLAAFDHLKQRVIASESLIAGLETDSEKRWVWFVNLSVERFERWCLSIKSFDTVEQRLPPIDVTMVWHAYLLNPRQLKPLTRFSDYFPTLLANPDLLTTDAPQHERVSAWERHTETPYDPFASIATLTHKPINCPRCSRKILAPFIQSEGKGYAQSNFSINCKCGHPVTKEILGLHKLAENVVESKSPDKYFA
;
A
#
# COMPACT_ATOMS: atom_id res chain seq x y z
N MET A 1 -34.70 -32.45 78.26
CA MET A 1 -33.57 -31.84 77.53
C MET A 1 -32.42 -32.83 77.46
N PRO A 2 -32.33 -33.67 76.41
CA PRO A 2 -31.15 -34.50 76.17
C PRO A 2 -30.47 -34.21 74.82
N GLY A 3 -29.14 -34.11 74.87
CA GLY A 3 -28.14 -34.60 73.89
C GLY A 3 -28.25 -34.22 72.41
N ILE A 4 -27.37 -33.31 71.96
CA ILE A 4 -27.01 -33.18 70.54
C ILE A 4 -25.90 -34.22 70.25
N THR A 5 -26.22 -35.23 69.46
CA THR A 5 -25.26 -36.21 68.92
C THR A 5 -24.51 -35.59 67.74
N GLN A 6 -23.19 -35.48 67.85
CA GLN A 6 -22.31 -35.11 66.73
C GLN A 6 -22.10 -36.33 65.82
N GLN A 7 -22.41 -36.21 64.52
CA GLN A 7 -22.00 -37.16 63.49
C GLN A 7 -20.64 -36.71 62.90
N PRO A 8 -19.69 -37.64 62.66
CA PRO A 8 -18.37 -37.29 62.14
C PRO A 8 -18.41 -37.02 60.62
N LEU A 9 -17.59 -36.06 60.18
CA LEU A 9 -17.34 -35.73 58.77
C LEU A 9 -16.76 -36.97 58.05
N ALA A 10 -17.49 -37.51 57.07
CA ALA A 10 -16.97 -38.54 56.19
C ALA A 10 -16.00 -37.91 55.19
N ASP A 11 -14.80 -38.48 55.14
CA ASP A 11 -13.68 -38.16 54.28
C ASP A 11 -14.05 -38.40 52.80
N MET A 12 -14.27 -37.33 52.03
CA MET A 12 -14.50 -37.41 50.58
C MET A 12 -13.17 -37.28 49.83
N ALA A 13 -12.34 -38.33 49.89
CA ALA A 13 -11.18 -38.47 49.02
C ALA A 13 -11.55 -39.31 47.79
N GLU A 14 -12.16 -38.66 46.79
CA GLU A 14 -12.32 -39.26 45.46
C GLU A 14 -10.96 -39.18 44.72
N PRO A 15 -10.38 -40.31 44.26
CA PRO A 15 -9.09 -40.28 43.60
C PRO A 15 -9.20 -39.59 42.23
N LEU A 16 -8.33 -38.61 41.99
CA LEU A 16 -8.24 -37.90 40.72
C LEU A 16 -7.94 -38.88 39.56
N PRO A 17 -8.51 -38.65 38.36
CA PRO A 17 -8.30 -39.52 37.21
C PRO A 17 -6.81 -39.56 36.81
N PRO A 18 -6.30 -40.71 36.36
CA PRO A 18 -4.90 -40.85 35.97
C PRO A 18 -4.64 -40.10 34.66
N TYR A 19 -3.69 -39.16 34.69
CA TYR A 19 -3.23 -38.45 33.49
C TYR A 19 -2.20 -39.29 32.75
N THR A 20 -2.46 -39.56 31.47
CA THR A 20 -1.53 -40.29 30.59
C THR A 20 -0.52 -39.31 29.98
N THR A 21 0.77 -39.64 30.07
CA THR A 21 1.90 -38.82 29.55
C THR A 21 2.26 -39.11 28.09
N LEU A 22 1.50 -39.99 27.42
CA LEU A 22 1.72 -40.32 26.01
C LEU A 22 1.16 -39.20 25.12
N PRO A 23 1.87 -38.77 24.07
CA PRO A 23 1.33 -37.82 23.09
C PRO A 23 0.09 -38.44 22.45
N GLN A 24 -1.09 -37.87 22.69
CA GLN A 24 -2.27 -38.25 21.93
C GLN A 24 -2.06 -37.81 20.47
N PRO A 25 -2.48 -38.61 19.48
CA PRO A 25 -2.53 -38.15 18.10
C PRO A 25 -3.39 -36.89 18.06
N GLU A 26 -2.80 -35.81 17.55
CA GLU A 26 -3.45 -34.52 17.44
C GLU A 26 -4.73 -34.71 16.60
N PRO A 27 -5.92 -34.36 17.12
CA PRO A 27 -7.15 -34.57 16.38
C PRO A 27 -7.07 -33.78 15.07
N GLU A 28 -7.36 -34.44 13.95
CA GLU A 28 -7.35 -33.79 12.64
C GLU A 28 -8.26 -32.55 12.70
N PRO A 29 -7.81 -31.39 12.19
CA PRO A 29 -8.59 -30.18 12.26
C PRO A 29 -9.94 -30.38 11.55
N PRO A 30 -11.05 -29.89 12.12
CA PRO A 30 -12.36 -30.07 11.54
C PRO A 30 -12.41 -29.51 10.12
N GLN A 31 -12.87 -30.31 9.16
CA GLN A 31 -13.12 -29.84 7.79
C GLN A 31 -14.30 -28.86 7.81
N TYR A 32 -14.00 -27.57 7.68
CA TYR A 32 -15.00 -26.52 7.57
C TYR A 32 -15.32 -26.26 6.10
N THR A 33 -16.51 -26.68 5.64
CA THR A 33 -17.06 -26.26 4.34
C THR A 33 -17.81 -24.95 4.52
N LEU A 34 -17.27 -23.87 3.95
CA LEU A 34 -17.90 -22.56 3.98
C LEU A 34 -19.23 -22.59 3.17
N PRO A 35 -20.38 -22.26 3.78
CA PRO A 35 -21.67 -22.26 3.08
C PRO A 35 -21.73 -21.15 2.02
N GLU A 36 -22.09 -21.45 0.77
CA GLU A 36 -22.15 -20.47 -0.34
C GLU A 36 -23.05 -19.24 -0.11
N ARG A 37 -23.95 -19.37 0.87
CA ARG A 37 -25.02 -18.44 1.18
C ARG A 37 -25.23 -18.32 2.68
N PHE A 38 -25.41 -17.09 3.14
CA PHE A 38 -25.74 -16.76 4.52
C PHE A 38 -27.08 -16.06 4.62
N THR A 39 -27.90 -16.50 5.56
CA THR A 39 -29.16 -15.84 5.91
C THR A 39 -28.86 -14.70 6.88
N ILE A 40 -29.04 -13.46 6.42
CA ILE A 40 -28.92 -12.25 7.25
C ILE A 40 -30.33 -11.64 7.36
N GLY A 41 -30.96 -11.80 8.52
CA GLY A 41 -32.35 -11.40 8.73
C GLY A 41 -33.30 -12.17 7.83
N ARG A 42 -34.01 -11.46 6.92
CA ARG A 42 -34.91 -12.07 5.92
C ARG A 42 -34.24 -12.30 4.56
N ASN A 43 -32.99 -11.87 4.40
CA ASN A 43 -32.30 -11.90 3.12
C ASN A 43 -31.33 -13.07 3.07
N ASN A 44 -31.28 -13.72 1.92
CA ASN A 44 -30.29 -14.74 1.62
C ASN A 44 -29.20 -14.11 0.75
N THR A 45 -27.98 -14.04 1.26
CA THR A 45 -26.87 -13.29 0.66
C THR A 45 -25.70 -14.20 0.34
N HIS A 46 -25.05 -13.94 -0.80
CA HIS A 46 -23.80 -14.61 -1.16
C HIS A 46 -22.62 -14.03 -0.36
N HIS A 47 -21.49 -14.74 -0.37
CA HIS A 47 -20.23 -14.21 0.14
C HIS A 47 -19.91 -12.85 -0.45
N LEU A 48 -19.75 -11.85 0.42
CA LEU A 48 -19.20 -10.54 0.03
C LEU A 48 -17.72 -10.64 -0.31
N VAL A 49 -16.99 -11.50 0.41
CA VAL A 49 -15.58 -11.82 0.18
C VAL A 49 -15.42 -13.33 0.27
N ARG A 50 -14.77 -13.93 -0.73
CA ARG A 50 -14.50 -15.37 -0.77
C ARG A 50 -13.11 -15.69 -0.16
N PRO A 51 -12.89 -16.92 0.36
CA PRO A 51 -11.60 -17.30 0.95
C PRO A 51 -10.39 -17.14 0.01
N ASP A 52 -10.57 -17.41 -1.28
CA ASP A 52 -9.56 -17.22 -2.32
C ASP A 52 -9.18 -15.74 -2.48
N GLN A 53 -10.17 -14.85 -2.50
CA GLN A 53 -9.95 -13.40 -2.56
C GLN A 53 -9.21 -12.90 -1.31
N LEU A 54 -9.58 -13.41 -0.12
CA LEU A 54 -8.88 -13.09 1.12
C LEU A 54 -7.43 -13.57 1.08
N LYS A 55 -7.19 -14.80 0.63
CA LYS A 55 -5.85 -15.37 0.51
C LYS A 55 -4.97 -14.53 -0.43
N ALA A 56 -5.50 -14.15 -1.59
CA ALA A 56 -4.77 -13.33 -2.54
C ALA A 56 -4.48 -11.92 -2.02
N HIS A 57 -5.43 -11.31 -1.31
CA HIS A 57 -5.20 -10.04 -0.65
C HIS A 57 -4.09 -10.14 0.41
N LEU A 58 -4.08 -11.20 1.23
CA LEU A 58 -3.02 -11.46 2.19
C LEU A 58 -1.65 -11.68 1.52
N GLN A 59 -1.61 -12.35 0.35
CA GLN A 59 -0.37 -12.48 -0.43
C GLN A 59 0.14 -11.12 -0.91
N LEU A 60 -0.76 -10.24 -1.35
CA LEU A 60 -0.40 -8.87 -1.73
C LEU A 60 0.15 -8.06 -0.54
N LEU A 61 -0.49 -8.16 0.63
CA LEU A 61 -0.02 -7.52 1.86
C LEU A 61 1.34 -8.07 2.31
N ALA A 62 1.57 -9.37 2.17
CA ALA A 62 2.87 -9.98 2.45
C ALA A 62 3.96 -9.47 1.49
N ALA A 63 3.63 -9.25 0.22
CA ALA A 63 4.56 -8.65 -0.74
C ALA A 63 4.90 -7.19 -0.38
N PHE A 64 3.94 -6.41 0.12
CA PHE A 64 4.21 -5.05 0.62
C PHE A 64 5.09 -5.04 1.86
N ASP A 65 4.86 -5.97 2.80
CA ASP A 65 5.74 -6.12 3.96
C ASP A 65 7.16 -6.50 3.51
N HIS A 66 7.30 -7.49 2.63
CA HIS A 66 8.60 -7.88 2.09
C HIS A 66 9.33 -6.71 1.40
N LEU A 67 8.62 -5.89 0.61
CA LEU A 67 9.14 -4.68 0.00
C LEU A 67 9.66 -3.71 1.07
N LYS A 68 8.88 -3.46 2.13
CA LYS A 68 9.29 -2.61 3.26
C LYS A 68 10.55 -3.15 3.94
N GLN A 69 10.61 -4.45 4.23
CA GLN A 69 11.78 -5.10 4.84
C GLN A 69 13.04 -4.89 3.98
N ARG A 70 12.93 -5.04 2.66
CA ARG A 70 14.05 -4.78 1.74
C ARG A 70 14.52 -3.33 1.76
N VAL A 71 13.60 -2.37 1.79
CA VAL A 71 13.93 -0.94 1.85
C VAL A 71 14.65 -0.59 3.15
N ILE A 72 14.16 -1.07 4.30
CA ILE A 72 14.79 -0.80 5.60
C ILE A 72 16.10 -1.58 5.81
N ALA A 73 16.34 -2.66 5.07
CA ALA A 73 17.63 -3.37 5.07
C ALA A 73 18.67 -2.69 4.16
N SER A 74 18.24 -1.82 3.24
CA SER A 74 19.11 -1.17 2.24
C SER A 74 19.73 0.12 2.79
N GLU A 75 20.76 0.01 3.63
CA GLU A 75 21.37 1.17 4.32
C GLU A 75 22.10 2.12 3.36
N SER A 76 22.78 1.58 2.35
CA SER A 76 23.62 2.36 1.42
C SER A 76 22.86 2.93 0.21
N LEU A 77 21.57 2.61 0.08
CA LEU A 77 20.82 2.89 -1.15
C LEU A 77 20.32 4.33 -1.23
N ILE A 78 20.10 4.97 -0.08
CA ILE A 78 19.62 6.35 0.01
C ILE A 78 20.61 7.15 0.84
N ALA A 79 21.50 7.88 0.15
CA ALA A 79 22.52 8.69 0.79
C ALA A 79 21.90 9.72 1.75
N GLY A 80 22.40 9.77 2.99
CA GLY A 80 21.93 10.66 4.05
C GLY A 80 20.82 10.09 4.95
N LEU A 81 20.38 8.85 4.73
CA LEU A 81 19.41 8.14 5.60
C LEU A 81 19.91 6.76 6.07
N GLU A 82 21.23 6.55 6.07
CA GLU A 82 21.85 5.24 6.32
C GLU A 82 21.39 4.65 7.65
N THR A 83 21.32 5.47 8.69
CA THR A 83 21.02 5.07 10.08
C THR A 83 19.54 5.11 10.46
N ASP A 84 18.66 5.62 9.59
CA ASP A 84 17.26 5.90 9.92
C ASP A 84 16.31 5.09 9.02
N SER A 85 15.92 3.90 9.49
CA SER A 85 15.03 2.99 8.75
C SER A 85 13.64 3.57 8.50
N GLU A 86 13.10 4.35 9.43
CA GLU A 86 11.79 4.98 9.30
C GLU A 86 11.83 6.06 8.21
N LYS A 87 12.84 6.93 8.23
CA LYS A 87 13.01 7.93 7.18
C LYS A 87 13.28 7.30 5.81
N ARG A 88 14.01 6.18 5.73
CA ARG A 88 14.19 5.44 4.47
C ARG A 88 12.86 4.96 3.91
N TRP A 89 12.00 4.40 4.77
CA TRP A 89 10.66 3.99 4.36
C TRP A 89 9.81 5.18 3.89
N VAL A 90 9.78 6.28 4.65
CA VAL A 90 9.03 7.49 4.27
C VAL A 90 9.53 8.05 2.95
N TRP A 91 10.85 8.10 2.75
CA TRP A 91 11.45 8.54 1.50
C TRP A 91 11.04 7.66 0.33
N PHE A 92 11.11 6.34 0.51
CA PHE A 92 10.72 5.37 -0.52
C PHE A 92 9.25 5.49 -0.89
N VAL A 93 8.36 5.67 0.08
CA VAL A 93 6.93 5.91 -0.18
C VAL A 93 6.72 7.18 -1.02
N ASN A 94 7.47 8.27 -0.77
CA ASN A 94 7.37 9.47 -1.59
C ASN A 94 7.84 9.23 -3.05
N LEU A 95 8.88 8.42 -3.23
CA LEU A 95 9.34 7.98 -4.56
C LEU A 95 8.24 7.17 -5.27
N SER A 96 7.62 6.21 -4.58
CA SER A 96 6.54 5.39 -5.13
C SER A 96 5.32 6.21 -5.49
N VAL A 97 5.00 7.27 -4.72
CA VAL A 97 3.93 8.22 -5.07
C VAL A 97 4.27 8.96 -6.36
N GLU A 98 5.50 9.46 -6.53
CA GLU A 98 5.93 10.09 -7.80
C GLU A 98 5.80 9.12 -8.98
N ARG A 99 6.18 7.86 -8.81
CA ARG A 99 6.06 6.82 -9.85
C ARG A 99 4.59 6.48 -10.15
N PHE A 100 3.74 6.47 -9.13
CA PHE A 100 2.29 6.32 -9.28
C PHE A 100 1.65 7.47 -10.06
N GLU A 101 2.02 8.73 -9.76
CA GLU A 101 1.55 9.90 -10.49
C GLU A 101 1.91 9.82 -11.98
N ARG A 102 3.17 9.46 -12.29
CA ARG A 102 3.65 9.26 -13.66
C ARG A 102 2.89 8.15 -14.38
N TRP A 103 2.68 7.02 -13.71
CA TRP A 103 1.89 5.92 -14.25
C TRP A 103 0.48 6.36 -14.61
N CYS A 104 -0.23 7.02 -13.68
CA CYS A 104 -1.59 7.52 -13.89
C CYS A 104 -1.68 8.46 -15.10
N LEU A 105 -0.74 9.38 -15.26
CA LEU A 105 -0.67 10.32 -16.38
C LEU A 105 -0.36 9.64 -17.72
N SER A 106 0.31 8.49 -17.67
CA SER A 106 0.73 7.75 -18.86
C SER A 106 -0.35 6.84 -19.44
N ILE A 107 -1.37 6.50 -18.65
CA ILE A 107 -2.48 5.63 -19.05
C ILE A 107 -3.31 6.33 -20.14
N LYS A 108 -3.61 5.59 -21.20
CA LYS A 108 -4.47 5.97 -22.31
C LYS A 108 -5.71 5.08 -22.34
N SER A 109 -6.78 5.60 -22.95
CA SER A 109 -8.07 4.91 -23.01
C SER A 109 -8.06 3.61 -23.79
N PHE A 110 -7.07 3.36 -24.64
CA PHE A 110 -6.94 2.16 -25.47
C PHE A 110 -5.90 1.16 -24.93
N ASP A 111 -5.29 1.43 -23.78
CA ASP A 111 -4.32 0.51 -23.18
C ASP A 111 -4.98 -0.81 -22.73
N THR A 112 -4.21 -1.88 -22.85
CA THR A 112 -4.49 -3.19 -22.23
C THR A 112 -3.97 -3.19 -20.80
N VAL A 113 -4.82 -3.53 -19.83
CA VAL A 113 -4.52 -3.40 -18.39
C VAL A 113 -3.31 -4.26 -18.01
N GLU A 114 -3.26 -5.51 -18.47
CA GLU A 114 -2.25 -6.52 -18.14
C GLU A 114 -0.84 -6.13 -18.60
N GLN A 115 -0.76 -5.38 -19.71
CA GLN A 115 0.49 -4.86 -20.27
C GLN A 115 0.94 -3.57 -19.59
N ARG A 116 0.05 -2.91 -18.86
CA ARG A 116 0.30 -1.63 -18.18
C ARG A 116 0.29 -1.76 -16.65
N LEU A 117 0.28 -2.98 -16.11
CA LEU A 117 0.32 -3.17 -14.66
C LEU A 117 1.61 -2.57 -14.08
N PRO A 118 1.51 -1.84 -12.95
CA PRO A 118 2.65 -1.19 -12.35
C PRO A 118 3.52 -2.17 -11.52
N PRO A 119 4.75 -1.77 -11.17
CA PRO A 119 5.58 -2.49 -10.21
C PRO A 119 4.97 -2.49 -8.79
N ILE A 120 5.53 -3.32 -7.90
CA ILE A 120 4.97 -3.59 -6.57
C ILE A 120 4.85 -2.35 -5.68
N ASP A 121 5.78 -1.40 -5.78
CA ASP A 121 5.79 -0.19 -4.97
C ASP A 121 4.69 0.81 -5.39
N VAL A 122 4.40 0.87 -6.69
CA VAL A 122 3.29 1.65 -7.24
C VAL A 122 1.97 0.95 -7.01
N THR A 123 1.95 -0.39 -7.06
CA THR A 123 0.80 -1.21 -6.65
C THR A 123 0.42 -0.96 -5.20
N MET A 124 1.39 -0.79 -4.30
CA MET A 124 1.15 -0.45 -2.90
C MET A 124 0.44 0.91 -2.76
N VAL A 125 0.91 1.93 -3.48
CA VAL A 125 0.28 3.27 -3.47
C VAL A 125 -1.12 3.20 -4.09
N TRP A 126 -1.28 2.48 -5.20
CA TRP A 126 -2.57 2.28 -5.85
C TRP A 126 -3.56 1.55 -4.93
N HIS A 127 -3.13 0.51 -4.23
CA HIS A 127 -3.93 -0.20 -3.23
C HIS A 127 -4.42 0.76 -2.13
N ALA A 128 -3.54 1.59 -1.56
CA ALA A 128 -3.93 2.60 -0.57
C ALA A 128 -4.91 3.64 -1.15
N TYR A 129 -4.73 4.02 -2.41
CA TYR A 129 -5.63 4.93 -3.12
C TYR A 129 -7.05 4.35 -3.27
N LEU A 130 -7.17 3.06 -3.57
CA LEU A 130 -8.47 2.37 -3.73
C LEU A 130 -9.29 2.32 -2.44
N LEU A 131 -8.70 2.56 -1.26
CA LEU A 131 -9.43 2.67 0.00
C LEU A 131 -10.25 3.97 0.10
N ASN A 132 -9.87 5.00 -0.67
CA ASN A 132 -10.62 6.25 -0.78
C ASN A 132 -10.47 6.82 -2.20
N PRO A 133 -11.09 6.18 -3.20
CA PRO A 133 -10.86 6.51 -4.59
C PRO A 133 -11.53 7.84 -4.90
N ARG A 134 -10.73 8.82 -5.33
CA ARG A 134 -11.25 9.98 -6.05
C ARG A 134 -11.49 9.58 -7.52
N GLN A 135 -12.27 10.36 -8.26
CA GLN A 135 -12.54 10.05 -9.67
C GLN A 135 -11.32 10.34 -10.54
N LEU A 136 -10.38 9.40 -10.59
CA LEU A 136 -9.37 9.34 -11.65
C LEU A 136 -9.91 8.47 -12.77
N LYS A 137 -10.58 9.10 -13.75
CA LYS A 137 -11.16 8.40 -14.91
C LYS A 137 -10.18 7.44 -15.61
N PRO A 138 -8.86 7.76 -15.76
CA PRO A 138 -7.93 6.82 -16.37
C PRO A 138 -7.75 5.53 -15.57
N LEU A 139 -7.91 5.57 -14.24
CA LEU A 139 -7.75 4.41 -13.37
C LEU A 139 -9.02 3.56 -13.28
N THR A 140 -10.19 4.05 -13.66
CA THR A 140 -11.46 3.29 -13.53
C THR A 140 -11.35 1.89 -14.14
N ARG A 141 -10.80 1.77 -15.35
CA ARG A 141 -10.60 0.47 -16.02
C ARG A 141 -9.65 -0.46 -15.26
N PHE A 142 -8.63 0.09 -14.62
CA PHE A 142 -7.67 -0.68 -13.82
C PHE A 142 -8.32 -1.12 -12.51
N SER A 143 -9.08 -0.24 -11.87
CA SER A 143 -9.84 -0.53 -10.65
C SER A 143 -10.90 -1.62 -10.89
N ASP A 144 -11.61 -1.56 -12.02
CA ASP A 144 -12.60 -2.57 -12.42
C ASP A 144 -11.95 -3.94 -12.70
N TYR A 145 -10.68 -3.95 -13.10
CA TYR A 145 -9.89 -5.16 -13.32
C TYR A 145 -9.27 -5.74 -12.03
N PHE A 146 -9.29 -4.98 -10.93
CA PHE A 146 -8.67 -5.38 -9.67
C PHE A 146 -9.17 -6.73 -9.12
N PRO A 147 -10.46 -7.10 -9.21
CA PRO A 147 -10.92 -8.44 -8.82
C PRO A 147 -10.21 -9.57 -9.60
N THR A 148 -9.90 -9.36 -10.89
CA THR A 148 -9.13 -10.32 -11.69
C THR A 148 -7.69 -10.43 -11.20
N LEU A 149 -7.09 -9.33 -10.75
CA LEU A 149 -5.76 -9.32 -10.14
C LEU A 149 -5.76 -10.03 -8.79
N LEU A 150 -6.85 -9.97 -8.02
CA LEU A 150 -7.02 -10.77 -6.81
C LEU A 150 -7.23 -12.26 -7.11
N ALA A 151 -7.70 -12.64 -8.29
CA ALA A 151 -7.71 -14.06 -8.67
C ALA A 151 -6.30 -14.58 -9.03
N ASN A 152 -5.37 -13.70 -9.40
CA ASN A 152 -3.99 -14.04 -9.74
C ASN A 152 -3.01 -12.95 -9.26
N PRO A 153 -2.68 -12.92 -7.95
CA PRO A 153 -1.86 -11.86 -7.35
C PRO A 153 -0.43 -11.83 -7.89
N ASP A 154 0.07 -12.94 -8.44
CA ASP A 154 1.41 -13.03 -9.04
C ASP A 154 1.61 -12.03 -10.19
N LEU A 155 0.52 -11.59 -10.85
CA LEU A 155 0.59 -10.54 -11.86
C LEU A 155 1.10 -9.20 -11.32
N LEU A 156 0.95 -8.94 -10.00
CA LEU A 156 1.38 -7.72 -9.32
C LEU A 156 2.63 -7.94 -8.44
N THR A 157 2.87 -9.16 -7.99
CA THR A 157 3.93 -9.48 -7.01
C THR A 157 5.15 -10.17 -7.61
N THR A 158 5.12 -10.56 -8.89
CA THR A 158 6.25 -11.24 -9.54
C THR A 158 7.49 -10.35 -9.65
N ASP A 159 8.65 -10.92 -9.31
CA ASP A 159 9.97 -10.30 -9.56
C ASP A 159 10.41 -10.41 -11.04
N ALA A 160 9.71 -11.21 -11.85
CA ALA A 160 10.04 -11.46 -13.26
C ALA A 160 8.85 -11.08 -14.19
N PRO A 161 8.48 -9.79 -14.28
CA PRO A 161 7.43 -9.33 -15.18
C PRO A 161 7.82 -9.54 -16.66
N GLN A 162 6.80 -9.64 -17.52
CA GLN A 162 6.99 -9.76 -18.97
C GLN A 162 7.79 -8.57 -19.53
N HIS A 163 8.72 -8.85 -20.46
CA HIS A 163 9.60 -7.82 -21.04
C HIS A 163 8.84 -6.67 -21.71
N GLU A 164 7.70 -6.96 -22.33
CA GLU A 164 6.83 -5.93 -22.93
C GLU A 164 6.29 -4.95 -21.89
N ARG A 165 5.91 -5.44 -20.70
CA ARG A 165 5.42 -4.60 -19.59
C ARG A 165 6.52 -3.69 -19.07
N VAL A 166 7.72 -4.23 -18.86
CA VAL A 166 8.90 -3.46 -18.44
C VAL A 166 9.23 -2.37 -19.47
N SER A 167 9.32 -2.74 -20.74
CA SER A 167 9.60 -1.81 -21.84
C SER A 167 8.53 -0.73 -21.99
N ALA A 168 7.25 -1.09 -21.83
CA ALA A 168 6.16 -0.15 -21.86
C ALA A 168 6.23 0.82 -20.67
N TRP A 169 6.49 0.33 -19.46
CA TRP A 169 6.65 1.17 -18.28
C TRP A 169 7.76 2.21 -18.45
N GLU A 170 8.96 1.76 -18.84
CA GLU A 170 10.13 2.63 -18.96
C GLU A 170 9.94 3.71 -20.02
N ARG A 171 9.35 3.34 -21.17
CA ARG A 171 9.04 4.28 -22.25
C ARG A 171 8.06 5.38 -21.82
N HIS A 172 7.08 5.05 -20.99
CA HIS A 172 5.96 5.93 -20.69
C HIS A 172 6.11 6.70 -19.37
N THR A 173 6.87 6.17 -18.41
CA THR A 173 7.08 6.80 -17.09
C THR A 173 8.45 7.43 -16.95
N GLU A 174 9.37 7.14 -17.88
CA GLU A 174 10.77 7.59 -17.85
C GLU A 174 11.47 7.18 -16.55
N THR A 175 11.07 6.05 -15.96
CA THR A 175 11.68 5.44 -14.77
C THR A 175 11.88 3.95 -14.99
N PRO A 176 12.94 3.34 -14.44
CA PRO A 176 13.09 1.89 -14.41
C PRO A 176 11.84 1.20 -13.87
N TYR A 177 11.54 -0.02 -14.30
CA TYR A 177 10.44 -0.80 -13.71
C TYR A 177 10.76 -1.23 -12.27
N ASP A 178 12.02 -1.63 -12.02
CA ASP A 178 12.49 -1.94 -10.68
C ASP A 178 12.49 -0.68 -9.79
N PRO A 179 11.79 -0.69 -8.63
CA PRO A 179 11.85 0.42 -7.68
C PRO A 179 13.26 0.73 -7.20
N PHE A 180 14.11 -0.27 -6.99
CA PHE A 180 15.45 -0.05 -6.43
C PHE A 180 16.36 0.64 -7.45
N ALA A 181 16.30 0.25 -8.73
CA ALA A 181 16.93 0.97 -9.82
C ALA A 181 16.43 2.43 -9.96
N SER A 182 15.15 2.67 -9.68
CA SER A 182 14.56 4.02 -9.78
C SER A 182 15.11 5.01 -8.73
N ILE A 183 15.64 4.51 -7.61
CA ILE A 183 16.21 5.34 -6.54
C ILE A 183 17.40 6.17 -7.05
N ALA A 184 18.24 5.56 -7.90
CA ALA A 184 19.40 6.23 -8.46
C ALA A 184 19.04 7.27 -9.53
N THR A 185 17.93 7.07 -10.25
CA THR A 185 17.56 7.93 -11.39
C THR A 185 16.62 9.07 -11.01
N LEU A 186 15.69 8.83 -10.08
CA LEU A 186 14.61 9.75 -9.75
C LEU A 186 14.96 10.54 -8.48
N THR A 187 15.91 11.46 -8.62
CA THR A 187 16.50 12.23 -7.50
C THR A 187 15.79 13.55 -7.19
N HIS A 188 14.97 14.06 -8.12
CA HIS A 188 14.25 15.33 -7.99
C HIS A 188 12.77 15.19 -8.38
N LYS A 189 11.91 15.94 -7.68
CA LYS A 189 10.51 16.15 -8.06
C LYS A 189 10.34 17.52 -8.74
N PRO A 190 9.78 17.57 -9.96
CA PRO A 190 9.37 18.83 -10.56
C PRO A 190 8.13 19.40 -9.86
N ILE A 191 8.18 20.67 -9.44
CA ILE A 191 7.05 21.40 -8.86
C ILE A 191 6.92 22.77 -9.53
N ASN A 192 5.70 23.33 -9.57
CA ASN A 192 5.47 24.68 -10.08
C ASN A 192 5.38 25.68 -8.91
N CYS A 193 6.04 26.83 -9.04
CA CYS A 193 5.94 27.89 -8.04
C CYS A 193 4.52 28.48 -8.00
N PRO A 194 3.82 28.49 -6.85
CA PRO A 194 2.48 29.06 -6.71
C PRO A 194 2.35 30.56 -7.06
N ARG A 195 3.46 31.31 -7.08
CA ARG A 195 3.46 32.75 -7.34
C ARG A 195 3.76 33.12 -8.79
N CYS A 196 4.65 32.40 -9.45
CA CYS A 196 5.16 32.76 -10.77
C CYS A 196 5.12 31.62 -11.80
N SER A 197 4.56 30.46 -11.41
CA SER A 197 4.39 29.25 -12.22
C SER A 197 5.69 28.66 -12.79
N ARG A 198 6.85 29.18 -12.39
CA ARG A 198 8.15 28.66 -12.82
C ARG A 198 8.39 27.28 -12.23
N LYS A 199 8.84 26.34 -13.08
CA LYS A 199 9.24 24.99 -12.67
C LYS A 199 10.47 25.04 -11.76
N ILE A 200 10.41 24.34 -10.64
CA ILE A 200 11.48 24.13 -9.67
C ILE A 200 11.74 22.63 -9.61
N LEU A 201 13.00 22.23 -9.69
CA LEU A 201 13.41 20.84 -9.48
C LEU A 201 13.79 20.70 -8.00
N ALA A 202 12.86 20.19 -7.19
CA ALA A 202 13.08 19.99 -5.76
C ALA A 202 13.76 18.63 -5.54
N PRO A 203 14.96 18.57 -4.94
CA PRO A 203 15.59 17.30 -4.61
C PRO A 203 14.73 16.54 -3.60
N PHE A 204 14.63 15.21 -3.72
CA PHE A 204 13.86 14.41 -2.76
C PHE A 204 14.47 14.46 -1.36
N ILE A 205 15.81 14.51 -1.27
CA ILE A 205 16.55 14.59 -0.02
C ILE A 205 17.59 15.71 -0.06
N GLN A 206 17.77 16.39 1.07
CA GLN A 206 18.85 17.34 1.29
C GLN A 206 19.47 17.13 2.67
N SER A 207 20.74 17.48 2.80
CA SER A 207 21.49 17.46 4.06
C SER A 207 20.86 18.34 5.13
N GLU A 208 20.23 19.47 4.75
CA GLU A 208 19.57 20.36 5.73
C GLU A 208 18.18 19.86 6.18
N GLY A 209 17.71 18.70 5.71
CA GLY A 209 16.38 18.18 6.07
C GLY A 209 15.22 18.83 5.29
N LYS A 210 15.50 19.56 4.21
CA LYS A 210 14.54 20.38 3.45
C LYS A 210 14.12 19.80 2.09
N GLY A 211 14.54 18.59 1.76
CA GLY A 211 14.15 17.88 0.54
C GLY A 211 12.66 17.54 0.50
N TYR A 212 12.14 17.29 -0.71
CA TYR A 212 10.70 17.07 -0.93
C TYR A 212 10.12 15.89 -0.15
N ALA A 213 10.89 14.82 0.06
CA ALA A 213 10.47 13.67 0.84
C ALA A 213 10.73 13.80 2.35
N GLN A 214 11.28 14.92 2.81
CA GLN A 214 11.55 15.19 4.23
C GLN A 214 10.39 15.99 4.86
N SER A 215 10.25 15.92 6.19
CA SER A 215 9.15 16.55 6.92
C SER A 215 9.17 18.08 6.85
N ASN A 216 10.36 18.68 6.80
CA ASN A 216 10.56 20.13 6.80
C ASN A 216 10.80 20.70 5.39
N PHE A 217 10.14 20.14 4.37
CA PHE A 217 10.32 20.55 2.98
C PHE A 217 10.14 22.07 2.81
N SER A 218 11.18 22.73 2.29
CA SER A 218 11.15 24.15 2.00
C SER A 218 12.19 24.49 0.94
N ILE A 219 11.76 25.12 -0.15
CA ILE A 219 12.63 25.57 -1.23
C ILE A 219 12.23 26.97 -1.70
N ASN A 220 13.22 27.83 -1.95
CA ASN A 220 12.95 29.17 -2.44
C ASN A 220 12.94 29.17 -3.97
N CYS A 221 11.87 29.71 -4.56
CA CYS A 221 11.86 29.98 -5.99
C CYS A 221 12.81 31.15 -6.32
N LYS A 222 13.28 31.21 -7.57
CA LYS A 222 14.04 32.34 -8.11
C LYS A 222 13.29 33.68 -8.03
N CYS A 223 11.97 33.69 -7.88
CA CYS A 223 11.18 34.91 -7.64
C CYS A 223 11.15 35.36 -6.17
N GLY A 224 11.88 34.68 -5.28
CA GLY A 224 11.94 34.96 -3.84
C GLY A 224 10.78 34.38 -3.03
N HIS A 225 9.83 33.68 -3.66
CA HIS A 225 8.73 33.05 -2.93
C HIS A 225 9.19 31.74 -2.26
N PRO A 226 8.98 31.55 -0.95
CA PRO A 226 9.19 30.27 -0.29
C PRO A 226 8.11 29.28 -0.72
N VAL A 227 8.50 28.04 -1.00
CA VAL A 227 7.61 26.96 -1.42
C VAL A 227 7.69 25.83 -0.39
N THR A 228 6.55 25.48 0.20
CA THR A 228 6.39 24.37 1.15
C THR A 228 5.22 23.47 0.69
N LYS A 229 5.03 22.30 1.31
CA LYS A 229 3.93 21.38 0.96
C LYS A 229 2.56 22.02 1.22
N GLU A 230 2.44 22.82 2.26
CA GLU A 230 1.21 23.52 2.65
C GLU A 230 0.85 24.56 1.60
N ILE A 231 1.82 25.35 1.12
CA ILE A 231 1.57 26.37 0.08
C ILE A 231 1.21 25.70 -1.24
N LEU A 232 1.90 24.62 -1.63
CA LEU A 232 1.57 23.84 -2.83
C LEU A 232 0.16 23.25 -2.73
N GLY A 233 -0.21 22.69 -1.58
CA GLY A 233 -1.53 22.13 -1.32
C GLY A 233 -2.63 23.18 -1.38
N LEU A 234 -2.41 24.35 -0.77
CA LEU A 234 -3.35 25.48 -0.80
C LEU A 234 -3.55 26.02 -2.23
N HIS A 235 -2.46 26.18 -2.98
CA HIS A 235 -2.54 26.61 -4.38
C HIS A 235 -3.32 25.62 -5.23
N LYS A 236 -3.00 24.32 -5.12
CA LYS A 236 -3.73 23.25 -5.82
C LYS A 236 -5.21 23.22 -5.44
N LEU A 237 -5.54 23.44 -4.17
CA LEU A 237 -6.93 23.55 -3.73
C LEU A 237 -7.62 24.76 -4.37
N ALA A 238 -6.99 25.93 -4.37
CA ALA A 238 -7.55 27.13 -4.97
C ALA A 238 -7.77 26.96 -6.49
N GLU A 239 -6.81 26.37 -7.20
CA GLU A 239 -6.95 26.03 -8.62
C GLU A 239 -8.12 25.08 -8.86
N ASN A 240 -8.23 24.00 -8.07
CA ASN A 240 -9.33 23.04 -8.20
C ASN A 240 -10.71 23.66 -7.92
N VAL A 241 -10.80 24.67 -7.04
CA VAL A 241 -12.06 25.39 -6.75
C VAL A 241 -12.47 26.30 -7.91
N VAL A 242 -11.48 26.87 -8.62
CA VAL A 242 -11.73 27.79 -9.75
C VAL A 242 -11.89 27.04 -11.07
N GLU A 243 -11.30 25.85 -11.22
CA GLU A 243 -11.39 25.06 -12.46
C GLU A 243 -12.83 24.56 -12.66
N SER A 244 -13.52 25.15 -13.66
CA SER A 244 -14.91 24.84 -14.01
C SER A 244 -15.09 23.54 -14.81
N LYS A 245 -13.98 22.87 -15.17
CA LYS A 245 -13.99 21.62 -15.93
C LYS A 245 -13.72 20.44 -15.01
N SER A 246 -14.41 19.33 -15.30
CA SER A 246 -14.31 18.04 -14.61
C SER A 246 -12.85 17.68 -14.30
N PRO A 247 -12.55 17.04 -13.16
CA PRO A 247 -11.23 17.06 -12.55
C PRO A 247 -10.22 16.07 -13.16
N ASP A 248 -10.19 16.02 -14.49
CA ASP A 248 -9.35 15.13 -15.29
C ASP A 248 -7.85 15.47 -15.21
N LYS A 249 -7.47 16.51 -14.45
CA LYS A 249 -6.11 17.02 -14.28
C LYS A 249 -5.55 16.93 -12.85
N TYR A 250 -6.03 15.99 -12.02
CA TYR A 250 -5.54 15.87 -10.64
C TYR A 250 -4.01 15.68 -10.48
N PHE A 251 -3.27 15.38 -11.56
CA PHE A 251 -1.82 15.17 -11.56
C PHE A 251 -1.01 16.16 -12.42
N ALA A 252 -1.64 17.20 -12.98
CA ALA A 252 -0.94 18.24 -13.73
C ALA A 252 -0.32 19.31 -12.81
#